data_AF-A0A6G0X308-F1
#
_entry.id   AF-A0A6G0X308-F1
#
_cell.length_a   1.000
_cell.length_b   1.000
_cell.length_c   1.000
_cell.angle_alpha   90.00
_cell.angle_beta   90.00
_cell.angle_gamma   90.00
#
_symmetry.space_group_name_H-M   'P 1'
#
loop_
_entity.id
_entity.type
_entity.pdbx_description
1 polymer ?
#
loop_
_entity_poly.entity_id
_entity_poly.type
_entity_poly.pdbx_seq_one_letter_code
_entity_poly.pdbx_strand_id
1 'polypeptide(L)'
;MVSLRVLLGAAFAVAQTVSAGNCIFREGDIIALKADTGKYVTRCRNCVVGAAYPDSVNFQTPINSGTPYSYWTIVDAGNGKIALKGDLGNFLARCNNCVPGAAYPDEAFVHVSDWRSGPWAQWTCEDADNGKIALKADSGKYLARCNNCLKSGPADAAFVHADTWKSSPWAQFEVEYLKRASNCIFKDGDVIALQADTGKYVTRCRNCISGAAYPDSVNLQSPINAGTPYSYWTVYNTGDGKIALKGDLGNYLSRCNNCVPGAAVPDEAFVHVSDWKSGPWAQFTCEDASNGRIALKADTGKYVTRCNGCVPGGPSDVVTMHVNNWRDGDYAQFTVVKKPVVLEIMLNEATQTLTLGSSQRTLMLGSMFAGFCLTLVAVYAYNYRKHEARGFQRIL
;
A
#
# COMPACT_ATOMS: atom_id res chain seq x y z
N MET A 1 40.23 51.09 -25.98
CA MET A 1 39.41 50.82 -24.78
C MET A 1 38.20 50.00 -25.20
N VAL A 2 38.29 48.66 -25.13
CA VAL A 2 37.16 47.77 -25.42
C VAL A 2 36.63 47.25 -24.10
N SER A 3 35.35 47.50 -23.87
CA SER A 3 34.62 47.20 -22.63
C SER A 3 34.18 45.74 -22.65
N LEU A 4 34.61 44.96 -21.65
CA LEU A 4 34.11 43.61 -21.40
C LEU A 4 33.27 43.66 -20.12
N ARG A 5 31.94 43.70 -20.26
CA ARG A 5 31.00 43.47 -19.15
C ARG A 5 30.55 42.02 -19.20
N VAL A 6 31.05 41.22 -18.27
CA VAL A 6 30.58 39.86 -18.00
C VAL A 6 29.27 39.97 -17.22
N LEU A 7 28.16 39.52 -17.82
CA LEU A 7 26.87 39.34 -17.15
C LEU A 7 26.88 37.99 -16.43
N LEU A 8 26.97 38.02 -15.09
CA LEU A 8 26.67 36.86 -14.24
C LEU A 8 25.14 36.68 -14.22
N GLY A 9 24.64 35.68 -14.93
CA GLY A 9 23.27 35.20 -14.79
C GLY A 9 23.19 34.24 -13.60
N ALA A 10 22.60 34.69 -12.49
CA ALA A 10 22.24 33.81 -11.38
C ALA A 10 21.01 32.99 -11.77
N ALA A 11 21.20 31.70 -12.04
CA ALA A 11 20.09 30.77 -12.18
C ALA A 11 19.56 30.42 -10.78
N PHE A 12 18.41 31.00 -10.42
CA PHE A 12 17.65 30.55 -9.25
C PHE A 12 17.04 29.18 -9.59
N ALA A 13 17.64 28.12 -9.06
CA ALA A 13 16.99 26.82 -9.00
C ALA A 13 15.82 26.93 -8.03
N VAL A 14 14.60 26.97 -8.57
CA VAL A 14 13.38 26.80 -7.78
C VAL A 14 13.37 25.34 -7.33
N ALA A 15 13.76 25.09 -6.08
CA ALA A 15 13.50 23.82 -5.44
C ALA A 15 11.98 23.67 -5.35
N GLN A 16 11.40 22.90 -6.26
CA GLN A 16 10.03 22.43 -6.11
C GLN A 16 10.02 21.49 -4.91
N THR A 17 9.62 22.02 -3.76
CA THR A 17 9.09 21.21 -2.68
C THR A 17 7.88 20.48 -3.24
N VAL A 18 8.05 19.19 -3.56
CA VAL A 18 6.93 18.30 -3.78
C VAL A 18 6.21 18.24 -2.44
N SER A 19 5.16 19.04 -2.28
CA SER A 19 4.24 18.93 -1.16
C SER A 19 3.82 17.47 -1.10
N ALA A 20 4.03 16.80 0.03
CA ALA A 20 3.52 15.46 0.26
C ALA A 20 2.00 15.55 0.11
N GLY A 21 1.47 15.08 -1.03
CA GLY A 21 0.10 15.38 -1.42
C GLY A 21 -0.93 14.91 -0.39
N ASN A 22 -2.07 15.58 -0.32
CA ASN A 22 -3.13 15.29 0.66
C ASN A 22 -3.81 13.92 0.42
N CYS A 23 -3.50 13.25 -0.69
CA CYS A 23 -3.95 11.91 -1.06
C CYS A 23 -3.05 10.76 -0.59
N ILE A 24 -2.14 10.99 0.37
CA ILE A 24 -1.28 9.94 0.93
C ILE A 24 -2.04 9.19 2.03
N PHE A 25 -2.85 8.23 1.60
CA PHE A 25 -3.60 7.33 2.46
C PHE A 25 -2.89 5.99 2.64
N ARG A 26 -3.14 5.35 3.78
CA ARG A 26 -2.65 4.01 4.13
C ARG A 26 -3.82 3.10 4.42
N GLU A 27 -3.68 1.83 4.03
CA GLU A 27 -4.60 0.76 4.45
C GLU A 27 -4.81 0.82 5.97
N GLY A 28 -6.06 0.99 6.40
CA GLY A 28 -6.44 1.05 7.81
C GLY A 28 -6.38 2.44 8.45
N ASP A 29 -5.99 3.50 7.72
CA ASP A 29 -6.18 4.87 8.19
C ASP A 29 -7.66 5.09 8.55
N ILE A 30 -7.94 5.76 9.66
CA ILE A 30 -9.30 6.17 10.03
C ILE A 30 -9.36 7.68 9.91
N ILE A 31 -10.19 8.15 8.97
CA ILE A 31 -10.31 9.56 8.62
C ILE A 31 -11.74 10.07 8.77
N ALA A 32 -11.89 11.38 8.88
CA ALA A 32 -13.11 12.11 8.61
C ALA A 32 -12.88 13.05 7.41
N LEU A 33 -13.92 13.26 6.60
CA LEU A 33 -13.88 14.14 5.44
C LEU A 33 -14.75 15.36 5.71
N LYS A 34 -14.14 16.54 5.81
CA LYS A 34 -14.82 17.79 6.16
C LYS A 34 -15.04 18.64 4.92
N ALA A 35 -16.29 18.97 4.65
CA ALA A 35 -16.72 19.76 3.50
C ALA A 35 -16.49 21.26 3.70
N ASP A 36 -16.77 22.02 2.64
CA ASP A 36 -16.73 23.50 2.59
C ASP A 36 -17.55 24.19 3.68
N THR A 37 -18.60 23.56 4.18
CA THR A 37 -19.47 24.07 5.26
C THR A 37 -18.98 23.73 6.67
N GLY A 38 -17.84 23.05 6.81
CA GLY A 38 -17.33 22.53 8.08
C GLY A 38 -18.06 21.29 8.59
N LYS A 39 -19.04 20.76 7.84
CA LYS A 39 -19.73 19.50 8.12
C LYS A 39 -19.00 18.30 7.54
N TYR A 40 -19.18 17.13 8.12
CA TYR A 40 -18.45 15.92 7.73
C TYR A 40 -19.28 14.97 6.89
N VAL A 41 -18.65 14.28 5.94
CA VAL A 41 -19.27 13.20 5.16
C VAL A 41 -19.66 12.07 6.11
N THR A 42 -20.96 11.79 6.20
CA THR A 42 -21.54 10.97 7.25
C THR A 42 -22.55 9.97 6.68
N ARG A 43 -22.44 8.69 7.07
CA ARG A 43 -23.47 7.69 6.78
C ARG A 43 -24.71 7.97 7.63
N CYS A 44 -25.87 8.00 6.98
CA CYS A 44 -27.15 8.26 7.61
C CYS A 44 -28.16 7.16 7.23
N ARG A 45 -28.62 6.42 8.24
CA ARG A 45 -29.57 5.32 8.08
C ARG A 45 -31.01 5.83 8.01
N ASN A 46 -31.73 5.43 6.97
CA ASN A 46 -33.14 5.75 6.70
C ASN A 46 -33.43 7.26 6.64
N CYS A 47 -32.43 8.06 6.27
CA CYS A 47 -32.56 9.52 6.25
C CYS A 47 -33.17 10.04 4.94
N VAL A 48 -33.18 9.22 3.90
CA VAL A 48 -33.79 9.55 2.61
C VAL A 48 -34.96 8.60 2.39
N VAL A 49 -36.18 9.16 2.34
CA VAL A 49 -37.41 8.39 2.19
C VAL A 49 -37.51 7.85 0.77
N GLY A 50 -37.76 6.55 0.62
CA GLY A 50 -37.90 5.90 -0.68
C GLY A 50 -36.57 5.61 -1.41
N ALA A 51 -35.44 5.75 -0.72
CA ALA A 51 -34.14 5.36 -1.27
C ALA A 51 -34.04 3.84 -1.47
N ALA A 52 -33.30 3.41 -2.49
CA ALA A 52 -33.04 2.00 -2.80
C ALA A 52 -32.29 1.25 -1.68
N TYR A 53 -31.49 1.99 -0.90
CA TYR A 53 -30.72 1.46 0.22
C TYR A 53 -30.97 2.30 1.49
N PRO A 54 -30.86 1.69 2.69
CA PRO A 54 -31.11 2.41 3.94
C PRO A 54 -29.98 3.40 4.29
N ASP A 55 -28.75 3.13 3.87
CA ASP A 55 -27.56 3.84 4.34
C ASP A 55 -27.08 4.90 3.32
N SER A 56 -27.81 6.01 3.24
CA SER A 56 -27.46 7.21 2.47
C SER A 56 -26.26 7.97 3.05
N VAL A 57 -25.65 8.88 2.30
CA VAL A 57 -24.60 9.78 2.81
C VAL A 57 -25.03 11.24 2.78
N ASN A 58 -24.77 11.94 3.88
CA ASN A 58 -25.08 13.35 4.07
C ASN A 58 -23.92 14.07 4.77
N PHE A 59 -24.15 15.31 5.19
CA PHE A 59 -23.15 16.12 5.88
C PHE A 59 -23.62 16.53 7.28
N GLN A 60 -22.86 16.16 8.32
CA GLN A 60 -23.27 16.38 9.72
C GLN A 60 -22.13 16.93 10.61
N THR A 61 -22.53 17.65 11.67
CA THR A 61 -21.71 18.07 12.81
C THR A 61 -22.57 18.03 14.09
N PRO A 62 -21.96 17.96 15.28
CA PRO A 62 -20.53 17.69 15.53
C PRO A 62 -20.19 16.21 15.28
N ILE A 63 -18.90 15.89 15.12
CA ILE A 63 -18.42 14.50 15.14
C ILE A 63 -17.63 14.23 16.41
N ASN A 64 -17.80 13.05 17.00
CA ASN A 64 -17.10 12.58 18.20
C ASN A 64 -17.16 11.04 18.28
N SER A 65 -16.70 10.46 19.38
CA SER A 65 -16.74 9.01 19.61
C SER A 65 -18.16 8.39 19.56
N GLY A 66 -19.21 9.19 19.75
CA GLY A 66 -20.62 8.79 19.60
C GLY A 66 -21.15 8.84 18.17
N THR A 67 -20.37 9.31 17.21
CA THR A 67 -20.73 9.36 15.78
C THR A 67 -19.79 8.51 14.92
N PRO A 68 -19.66 7.20 15.17
CA PRO A 68 -18.71 6.34 14.44
C PRO A 68 -18.99 6.32 12.92
N TYR A 69 -20.23 6.57 12.53
CA TYR A 69 -20.72 6.63 11.15
C TYR A 69 -20.26 7.88 10.35
N SER A 70 -19.48 8.77 10.95
CA SER A 70 -18.79 9.89 10.27
C SER A 70 -17.30 9.61 9.99
N TYR A 71 -16.79 8.47 10.45
CA TYR A 71 -15.41 8.04 10.22
C TYR A 71 -15.34 6.94 9.15
N TRP A 72 -14.26 6.96 8.39
CA TRP A 72 -14.03 6.07 7.26
C TRP A 72 -12.71 5.35 7.45
N THR A 73 -12.73 4.02 7.36
CA THR A 73 -11.49 3.24 7.28
C THR A 73 -11.05 3.18 5.82
N ILE A 74 -9.84 3.66 5.52
CA ILE A 74 -9.24 3.56 4.20
C ILE A 74 -8.90 2.10 3.91
N VAL A 75 -9.27 1.66 2.71
CA VAL A 75 -8.76 0.43 2.10
C VAL A 75 -8.05 0.79 0.80
N ASP A 76 -6.81 0.33 0.63
CA ASP A 76 -6.04 0.43 -0.60
C ASP A 76 -6.68 -0.48 -1.66
N ALA A 77 -7.26 0.15 -2.68
CA ALA A 77 -7.91 -0.56 -3.78
C ALA A 77 -6.93 -0.89 -4.93
N GLY A 78 -5.66 -0.53 -4.79
CA GLY A 78 -4.63 -0.64 -5.83
C GLY A 78 -4.77 0.42 -6.92
N ASN A 79 -3.75 0.51 -7.79
CA ASN A 79 -3.72 1.42 -8.95
C ASN A 79 -4.00 2.90 -8.59
N GLY A 80 -3.57 3.35 -7.41
CA GLY A 80 -3.80 4.72 -6.93
C GLY A 80 -5.24 5.02 -6.50
N LYS A 81 -6.08 4.00 -6.33
CA LYS A 81 -7.46 4.13 -5.84
C LYS A 81 -7.58 3.72 -4.38
N ILE A 82 -8.60 4.26 -3.74
CA ILE A 82 -9.00 3.89 -2.37
C ILE A 82 -10.46 3.44 -2.34
N ALA A 83 -10.81 2.64 -1.34
CA ALA A 83 -12.18 2.40 -0.94
C ALA A 83 -12.37 2.92 0.49
N LEU A 84 -13.56 3.46 0.78
CA LEU A 84 -13.88 4.08 2.07
C LEU A 84 -14.89 3.18 2.80
N LYS A 85 -14.40 2.42 3.77
CA LYS A 85 -15.22 1.48 4.56
C LYS A 85 -15.90 2.22 5.72
N GLY A 86 -17.22 2.15 5.79
CA GLY A 86 -18.01 2.72 6.88
C GLY A 86 -17.99 1.85 8.14
N ASP A 87 -18.59 2.37 9.22
CA ASP A 87 -18.66 1.76 10.55
C ASP A 87 -19.33 0.37 10.58
N LEU A 88 -20.24 0.10 9.65
CA LEU A 88 -20.94 -1.19 9.53
C LEU A 88 -20.28 -2.16 8.55
N GLY A 89 -19.12 -1.80 8.01
CA GLY A 89 -18.30 -2.65 7.17
C GLY A 89 -18.58 -2.62 5.67
N ASN A 90 -19.68 -1.99 5.25
CA ASN A 90 -19.94 -1.68 3.84
C ASN A 90 -19.13 -0.46 3.37
N PHE A 91 -18.98 -0.31 2.06
CA PHE A 91 -18.17 0.71 1.41
C PHE A 91 -19.01 1.85 0.83
N LEU A 92 -18.49 3.07 0.97
CA LEU A 92 -18.99 4.26 0.27
C LEU A 92 -18.86 4.06 -1.23
N ALA A 93 -19.97 4.24 -1.94
CA ALA A 93 -20.03 4.03 -3.36
C ALA A 93 -20.99 5.00 -4.04
N ARG A 94 -20.71 5.29 -5.31
CA ARG A 94 -21.67 5.91 -6.23
C ARG A 94 -22.86 4.97 -6.42
N CYS A 95 -24.05 5.53 -6.41
CA CYS A 95 -25.32 4.83 -6.56
C CYS A 95 -26.13 5.56 -7.63
N ASN A 96 -26.49 4.88 -8.72
CA ASN A 96 -27.18 5.48 -9.85
C ASN A 96 -28.70 5.27 -9.76
N ASN A 97 -29.46 6.35 -9.82
CA ASN A 97 -30.92 6.43 -9.66
C ASN A 97 -31.41 5.77 -8.37
N CYS A 98 -30.66 5.93 -7.28
CA CYS A 98 -30.99 5.29 -6.01
C CYS A 98 -32.01 6.07 -5.20
N VAL A 99 -32.26 7.34 -5.55
CA VAL A 99 -33.31 8.16 -4.93
C VAL A 99 -34.27 8.70 -6.00
N PRO A 100 -35.52 8.23 -6.04
CA PRO A 100 -36.52 8.77 -6.96
C PRO A 100 -36.73 10.28 -6.79
N GLY A 101 -36.58 11.04 -7.87
CA GLY A 101 -36.81 12.48 -7.89
C GLY A 101 -35.69 13.33 -7.27
N ALA A 102 -34.49 12.76 -7.08
CA ALA A 102 -33.30 13.54 -6.76
C ALA A 102 -32.87 14.45 -7.93
N ALA A 103 -32.15 15.53 -7.61
CA ALA A 103 -31.70 16.51 -8.61
C ALA A 103 -30.67 15.96 -9.60
N TYR A 104 -29.94 14.90 -9.21
CA TYR A 104 -28.94 14.23 -10.04
C TYR A 104 -29.11 12.72 -9.92
N PRO A 105 -28.77 11.94 -10.97
CA PRO A 105 -28.92 10.49 -10.94
C PRO A 105 -27.89 9.80 -10.05
N ASP A 106 -26.71 10.40 -9.80
CA ASP A 106 -25.63 9.75 -9.06
C ASP A 106 -25.55 10.26 -7.61
N GLU A 107 -26.01 9.45 -6.66
CA GLU A 107 -25.90 9.70 -5.22
C GLU A 107 -24.73 8.93 -4.58
N ALA A 108 -24.37 9.27 -3.34
CA ALA A 108 -23.42 8.49 -2.54
C ALA A 108 -24.14 7.70 -1.44
N PHE A 109 -23.86 6.39 -1.37
CA PHE A 109 -24.45 5.45 -0.40
C PHE A 109 -23.38 4.52 0.18
N VAL A 110 -23.62 3.99 1.37
CA VAL A 110 -22.76 2.97 2.02
C VAL A 110 -23.45 1.62 1.96
N HIS A 111 -23.35 0.93 0.83
CA HIS A 111 -24.16 -0.28 0.56
C HIS A 111 -23.39 -1.44 -0.07
N VAL A 112 -22.17 -1.20 -0.58
CA VAL A 112 -21.37 -2.23 -1.24
C VAL A 112 -20.62 -3.05 -0.18
N SER A 113 -20.80 -4.37 -0.15
CA SER A 113 -20.16 -5.24 0.85
C SER A 113 -18.72 -5.64 0.49
N ASP A 114 -18.39 -5.65 -0.80
CA ASP A 114 -17.02 -5.88 -1.31
C ASP A 114 -16.70 -4.84 -2.39
N TRP A 115 -15.75 -3.95 -2.11
CA TRP A 115 -15.32 -2.89 -3.05
C TRP A 115 -14.76 -3.44 -4.37
N ARG A 116 -14.39 -4.73 -4.41
CA ARG A 116 -13.94 -5.40 -5.63
C ARG A 116 -15.08 -5.76 -6.58
N SER A 117 -16.32 -5.79 -6.08
CA SER A 117 -17.50 -6.15 -6.88
C SER A 117 -17.84 -5.13 -7.96
N GLY A 118 -17.37 -3.89 -7.84
CA GLY A 118 -17.62 -2.87 -8.84
C GLY A 118 -16.78 -1.61 -8.68
N PRO A 119 -16.48 -0.91 -9.78
CA PRO A 119 -15.66 0.30 -9.77
C PRO A 119 -16.32 1.49 -9.06
N TRP A 120 -17.65 1.48 -8.88
CA TRP A 120 -18.40 2.54 -8.19
C TRP A 120 -18.09 2.68 -6.69
N ALA A 121 -17.45 1.68 -6.09
CA ALA A 121 -16.96 1.71 -4.71
C ALA A 121 -15.46 2.07 -4.58
N GLN A 122 -14.81 2.40 -5.71
CA GLN A 122 -13.40 2.75 -5.78
C GLN A 122 -13.25 4.21 -6.19
N TRP A 123 -12.47 4.96 -5.43
CA TRP A 123 -12.32 6.40 -5.58
C TRP A 123 -10.89 6.72 -5.97
N THR A 124 -10.71 7.59 -6.96
CA THR A 124 -9.42 8.22 -7.24
C THR A 124 -9.32 9.47 -6.38
N CYS A 125 -8.29 9.56 -5.55
CA CYS A 125 -8.01 10.80 -4.81
C CYS A 125 -7.18 11.74 -5.67
N GLU A 126 -7.60 12.99 -5.77
CA GLU A 126 -6.83 14.07 -6.39
C GLU A 126 -6.53 15.15 -5.34
N ASP A 127 -5.29 15.63 -5.29
CA ASP A 127 -4.90 16.76 -4.44
C ASP A 127 -5.53 18.04 -5.02
N ALA A 128 -6.22 18.81 -4.18
CA ALA A 128 -6.85 20.06 -4.59
C ALA A 128 -5.92 21.28 -4.50
N ASP A 129 -4.62 21.06 -4.25
CA ASP A 129 -3.54 22.07 -4.19
C ASP A 129 -3.75 23.17 -3.13
N ASN A 130 -4.62 22.92 -2.15
CA ASN A 130 -5.00 23.88 -1.10
C ASN A 130 -5.15 23.24 0.28
N GLY A 131 -4.49 22.09 0.52
CA GLY A 131 -4.63 21.33 1.75
C GLY A 131 -5.87 20.41 1.79
N LYS A 132 -6.63 20.34 0.69
CA LYS A 132 -7.83 19.49 0.56
C LYS A 132 -7.63 18.44 -0.52
N ILE A 133 -8.56 17.49 -0.56
CA ILE A 133 -8.65 16.47 -1.59
C ILE A 133 -9.97 16.56 -2.35
N ALA A 134 -10.01 15.93 -3.53
CA ALA A 134 -11.23 15.60 -4.23
C ALA A 134 -11.30 14.08 -4.46
N LEU A 135 -12.50 13.51 -4.40
CA LEU A 135 -12.72 12.07 -4.62
C LEU A 135 -13.49 11.85 -5.92
N LYS A 136 -12.82 11.32 -6.93
CA LYS A 136 -13.39 11.04 -8.25
C LYS A 136 -13.89 9.60 -8.32
N ALA A 137 -15.14 9.45 -8.75
CA ALA A 137 -15.76 8.14 -8.96
C ALA A 137 -15.41 7.55 -10.34
N ASP A 138 -15.88 6.33 -10.58
CA ASP A 138 -15.80 5.62 -11.86
C ASP A 138 -16.51 6.35 -13.02
N SER A 139 -17.52 7.19 -12.72
CA SER A 139 -18.19 8.03 -13.73
C SER A 139 -17.33 9.21 -14.21
N GLY A 140 -16.17 9.45 -13.59
CA GLY A 140 -15.32 10.61 -13.85
C GLY A 140 -15.78 11.89 -13.15
N LYS A 141 -16.91 11.86 -12.43
CA LYS A 141 -17.41 12.96 -11.60
C LYS A 141 -16.93 12.84 -10.16
N TYR A 142 -17.00 13.94 -9.42
CA TYR A 142 -16.50 14.04 -8.06
C TYR A 142 -17.62 13.94 -7.02
N LEU A 143 -17.32 13.27 -5.90
CA LEU A 143 -18.12 13.31 -4.69
C LEU A 143 -18.24 14.76 -4.22
N ALA A 144 -19.46 15.18 -3.92
CA ALA A 144 -19.75 16.57 -3.68
C ALA A 144 -20.96 16.74 -2.76
N ARG A 145 -20.95 17.79 -1.95
CA ARG A 145 -22.11 18.24 -1.17
C ARG A 145 -23.12 18.91 -2.09
N CYS A 146 -24.38 18.54 -1.92
CA CYS A 146 -25.49 19.09 -2.69
C CYS A 146 -26.56 19.58 -1.71
N ASN A 147 -26.82 20.90 -1.72
CA ASN A 147 -27.81 21.52 -0.84
C ASN A 147 -29.21 21.48 -1.48
N ASN A 148 -30.20 20.97 -0.75
CA ASN A 148 -31.60 20.85 -1.15
C ASN A 148 -31.81 20.08 -2.46
N CYS A 149 -30.92 19.11 -2.73
CA CYS A 149 -30.98 18.27 -3.93
C CYS A 149 -31.90 17.05 -3.78
N LEU A 150 -32.49 16.89 -2.59
CA LEU A 150 -33.48 15.88 -2.26
C LEU A 150 -34.81 16.57 -1.95
N LYS A 151 -35.91 16.03 -2.52
CA LYS A 151 -37.26 16.49 -2.19
C LYS A 151 -37.64 16.19 -0.74
N SER A 152 -37.13 15.09 -0.20
CA SER A 152 -37.32 14.67 1.19
C SER A 152 -36.04 14.02 1.69
N GLY A 153 -35.42 14.63 2.69
CA GLY A 153 -34.15 14.16 3.26
C GLY A 153 -33.34 15.30 3.90
N PRO A 154 -32.08 15.04 4.24
CA PRO A 154 -31.16 16.05 4.75
C PRO A 154 -30.96 17.18 3.73
N ALA A 155 -30.86 18.43 4.21
CA ALA A 155 -30.58 19.57 3.35
C ALA A 155 -29.24 19.42 2.62
N ASP A 156 -28.18 19.00 3.31
CA ASP A 156 -26.89 18.70 2.71
C ASP A 156 -26.74 17.19 2.50
N ALA A 157 -26.89 16.73 1.26
CA ALA A 157 -26.74 15.34 0.86
C ALA A 157 -25.50 15.15 -0.02
N ALA A 158 -24.95 13.93 -0.05
CA ALA A 158 -23.78 13.61 -0.84
C ALA A 158 -24.16 13.00 -2.20
N PHE A 159 -23.62 13.60 -3.26
CA PHE A 159 -23.85 13.24 -4.65
C PHE A 159 -22.52 13.09 -5.39
N VAL A 160 -22.53 12.42 -6.53
CA VAL A 160 -21.37 12.30 -7.42
C VAL A 160 -21.69 13.02 -8.72
N HIS A 161 -21.68 14.36 -8.67
CA HIS A 161 -22.25 15.18 -9.74
C HIS A 161 -21.32 16.29 -10.25
N ALA A 162 -20.31 16.69 -9.47
CA ALA A 162 -19.40 17.76 -9.87
C ALA A 162 -18.48 17.29 -11.00
N ASP A 163 -18.40 18.06 -12.08
CA ASP A 163 -17.54 17.71 -13.23
C ASP A 163 -16.05 18.07 -12.99
N THR A 164 -15.79 18.97 -12.05
CA THR A 164 -14.44 19.39 -11.65
C THR A 164 -14.45 19.84 -10.19
N TRP A 165 -13.37 19.59 -9.45
CA TRP A 165 -13.19 20.14 -8.11
C TRP A 165 -12.65 21.57 -8.12
N LYS A 166 -11.94 21.99 -9.18
CA LYS A 166 -11.21 23.27 -9.24
C LYS A 166 -12.12 24.49 -9.02
N SER A 167 -13.33 24.44 -9.55
CA SER A 167 -14.34 25.49 -9.42
C SER A 167 -15.55 25.07 -8.57
N SER A 168 -15.43 23.96 -7.83
CA SER A 168 -16.51 23.42 -7.00
C SER A 168 -16.01 23.18 -5.58
N PRO A 169 -16.02 24.22 -4.71
CA PRO A 169 -15.60 24.08 -3.31
C PRO A 169 -16.34 22.98 -2.55
N TRP A 170 -17.60 22.72 -2.88
CA TRP A 170 -18.42 21.66 -2.30
C TRP A 170 -18.01 20.24 -2.73
N ALA A 171 -17.05 20.09 -3.65
CA ALA A 171 -16.43 18.83 -4.06
C ALA A 171 -14.98 18.67 -3.54
N GLN A 172 -14.58 19.51 -2.59
CA GLN A 172 -13.27 19.46 -1.94
C GLN A 172 -13.44 19.18 -0.44
N PHE A 173 -12.58 18.33 0.10
CA PHE A 173 -12.64 17.89 1.50
C PHE A 173 -11.31 18.07 2.21
N GLU A 174 -11.35 18.68 3.39
CA GLU A 174 -10.24 18.57 4.35
C GLU A 174 -10.26 17.18 4.98
N VAL A 175 -9.08 16.54 5.07
CA VAL A 175 -8.92 15.21 5.65
C VAL A 175 -8.48 15.36 7.10
N GLU A 176 -9.30 14.91 8.04
CA GLU A 176 -8.94 14.86 9.46
C GLU A 176 -8.64 13.41 9.85
N TYR A 177 -7.43 13.13 10.31
CA TYR A 177 -7.03 11.79 10.76
C TYR A 177 -7.45 11.56 12.20
N LEU A 178 -8.34 10.60 12.44
CA LEU A 178 -8.62 10.10 13.79
C LEU A 178 -7.53 9.11 14.22
N LYS A 179 -7.06 8.29 13.28
CA LYS A 179 -5.97 7.34 13.50
C LYS A 179 -5.20 7.14 12.20
N ARG A 180 -3.88 7.31 12.24
CA ARG A 180 -3.01 6.91 11.14
C ARG A 180 -2.58 5.45 11.33
N ALA A 181 -2.77 4.63 10.31
CA ALA A 181 -2.25 3.28 10.28
C ALA A 181 -0.73 3.32 10.27
N SER A 182 -0.12 2.42 11.05
CA SER A 182 1.33 2.35 11.15
C SER A 182 1.92 1.73 9.89
N ASN A 183 2.97 2.34 9.33
CA ASN A 183 3.77 1.74 8.26
C ASN A 183 4.52 0.46 8.69
N CYS A 184 4.46 0.14 9.98
CA CYS A 184 5.05 -1.05 10.59
C CYS A 184 4.05 -2.21 10.76
N ILE A 185 2.94 -2.20 10.03
CA ILE A 185 1.96 -3.29 10.05
C ILE A 185 2.21 -4.21 8.86
N PHE A 186 2.72 -5.40 9.15
CA PHE A 186 3.02 -6.45 8.18
C PHE A 186 2.30 -7.74 8.54
N LYS A 187 1.90 -8.51 7.54
CA LYS A 187 1.50 -9.91 7.70
C LYS A 187 2.68 -10.81 7.38
N ASP A 188 2.71 -11.97 8.02
CA ASP A 188 3.70 -13.00 7.68
C ASP A 188 3.57 -13.38 6.21
N GLY A 189 4.70 -13.33 5.50
CA GLY A 189 4.73 -13.59 4.06
C GLY A 189 4.57 -12.36 3.18
N ASP A 190 4.30 -11.17 3.74
CA ASP A 190 4.34 -9.92 2.97
C ASP A 190 5.72 -9.77 2.31
N VAL A 191 5.74 -9.37 1.03
CA VAL A 191 7.00 -9.15 0.29
C VAL A 191 7.17 -7.66 0.03
N ILE A 192 8.26 -7.09 0.55
CA ILE A 192 8.53 -5.65 0.50
C ILE A 192 9.91 -5.36 -0.07
N ALA A 193 10.10 -4.17 -0.61
CA ALA A 193 11.40 -3.54 -0.79
C ALA A 193 11.49 -2.30 0.12
N LEU A 194 12.70 -1.95 0.55
CA LEU A 194 12.95 -0.79 1.40
C LEU A 194 13.72 0.25 0.58
N GLN A 195 13.06 1.33 0.19
CA GLN A 195 13.67 2.42 -0.56
C GLN A 195 14.27 3.44 0.41
N ALA A 196 15.55 3.76 0.24
CA ALA A 196 16.24 4.77 1.03
C ALA A 196 16.03 6.18 0.47
N ASP A 197 16.56 7.18 1.19
CA ASP A 197 16.64 8.61 0.83
C ASP A 197 17.19 8.89 -0.58
N THR A 198 18.07 8.03 -1.10
CA THR A 198 18.65 8.15 -2.44
C THR A 198 17.76 7.60 -3.56
N GLY A 199 16.58 7.08 -3.24
CA GLY A 199 15.70 6.38 -4.19
C GLY A 199 16.14 4.96 -4.56
N LYS A 200 17.32 4.52 -4.08
CA LYS A 200 17.82 3.14 -4.20
C LYS A 200 17.23 2.24 -3.10
N TYR A 201 17.37 0.93 -3.25
CA TYR A 201 16.72 -0.07 -2.41
C TYR A 201 17.72 -0.94 -1.65
N VAL A 202 17.40 -1.24 -0.39
CA VAL A 202 18.13 -2.18 0.47
C VAL A 202 18.17 -3.56 -0.19
N THR A 203 19.37 -4.01 -0.56
CA THR A 203 19.60 -5.09 -1.50
C THR A 203 20.68 -6.04 -1.00
N ARG A 204 20.43 -7.35 -1.03
CA ARG A 204 21.47 -8.37 -0.83
C ARG A 204 22.43 -8.36 -2.02
N CYS A 205 23.72 -8.38 -1.75
CA CYS A 205 24.78 -8.39 -2.74
C CYS A 205 25.80 -9.48 -2.42
N ARG A 206 26.04 -10.39 -3.36
CA ARG A 206 26.97 -11.50 -3.18
C ARG A 206 28.39 -11.12 -3.60
N ASN A 207 29.34 -11.36 -2.71
CA ASN A 207 30.77 -11.11 -2.87
C ASN A 207 31.11 -9.66 -3.23
N CYS A 208 30.28 -8.71 -2.78
CA CYS A 208 30.43 -7.30 -3.13
C CYS A 208 31.39 -6.54 -2.20
N ILE A 209 31.80 -7.16 -1.10
CA ILE A 209 32.80 -6.62 -0.17
C ILE A 209 33.90 -7.67 -0.06
N SER A 210 35.08 -7.34 -0.58
CA SER A 210 36.24 -8.22 -0.52
C SER A 210 36.70 -8.40 0.93
N GLY A 211 36.96 -9.65 1.34
CA GLY A 211 37.43 -9.97 2.69
C GLY A 211 36.37 -9.87 3.79
N ALA A 212 35.09 -9.70 3.44
CA ALA A 212 33.99 -9.78 4.40
C ALA A 212 33.85 -11.19 5.00
N ALA A 213 33.41 -11.27 6.26
CA ALA A 213 33.18 -12.53 6.97
C ALA A 213 32.14 -13.44 6.29
N TYR A 214 31.20 -12.84 5.55
CA TYR A 214 30.14 -13.54 4.84
C TYR A 214 30.05 -13.06 3.38
N PRO A 215 29.63 -13.92 2.45
CA PRO A 215 29.52 -13.55 1.04
C PRO A 215 28.35 -12.59 0.75
N ASP A 216 27.27 -12.63 1.53
CA ASP A 216 26.03 -11.93 1.23
C ASP A 216 25.88 -10.65 2.09
N SER A 217 26.48 -9.55 1.64
CA SER A 217 26.38 -8.23 2.27
C SER A 217 25.13 -7.47 1.82
N VAL A 218 24.85 -6.32 2.43
CA VAL A 218 23.69 -5.49 2.08
C VAL A 218 24.11 -4.08 1.67
N ASN A 219 23.68 -3.68 0.49
CA ASN A 219 23.96 -2.37 -0.10
C ASN A 219 22.69 -1.75 -0.68
N LEU A 220 22.83 -0.61 -1.36
CA LEU A 220 21.73 0.07 -2.00
C LEU A 220 21.85 0.03 -3.52
N GLN A 221 20.83 -0.53 -4.17
CA GLN A 221 20.78 -0.69 -5.64
C GLN A 221 19.45 -0.27 -6.23
N SER A 222 19.44 0.03 -7.53
CA SER A 222 18.25 0.27 -8.34
C SER A 222 18.52 -0.20 -9.78
N PRO A 223 17.47 -0.46 -10.60
CA PRO A 223 16.04 -0.47 -10.27
C PRO A 223 15.61 -1.73 -9.49
N ILE A 224 14.37 -1.76 -9.00
CA ILE A 224 13.72 -3.01 -8.58
C ILE A 224 12.76 -3.50 -9.67
N ASN A 225 12.88 -4.77 -10.07
CA ASN A 225 11.99 -5.43 -11.02
C ASN A 225 12.03 -6.97 -10.82
N ALA A 226 11.38 -7.72 -11.71
CA ALA A 226 11.35 -9.18 -11.64
C ALA A 226 12.76 -9.84 -11.69
N GLY A 227 13.74 -9.17 -12.30
CA GLY A 227 15.13 -9.63 -12.39
C GLY A 227 15.99 -9.30 -11.17
N THR A 228 15.48 -8.57 -10.17
CA THR A 228 16.21 -8.20 -8.94
C THR A 228 15.53 -8.78 -7.69
N PRO A 229 15.36 -10.11 -7.59
CA PRO A 229 14.68 -10.74 -6.44
C PRO A 229 15.39 -10.45 -5.11
N TYR A 230 16.70 -10.24 -5.16
CA TYR A 230 17.58 -9.93 -4.02
C TYR A 230 17.38 -8.53 -3.40
N SER A 231 16.51 -7.69 -3.97
CA SER A 231 16.09 -6.41 -3.39
C SER A 231 14.75 -6.48 -2.66
N TYR A 232 14.12 -7.67 -2.66
CA TYR A 232 12.86 -7.94 -1.96
C TYR A 232 13.10 -8.78 -0.71
N TRP A 233 12.27 -8.53 0.30
CA TRP A 233 12.34 -9.14 1.62
C TRP A 233 10.98 -9.71 1.98
N THR A 234 10.94 -10.99 2.38
CA THR A 234 9.74 -11.57 2.98
C THR A 234 9.72 -11.23 4.46
N VAL A 235 8.65 -10.59 4.92
CA VAL A 235 8.48 -10.17 6.31
C VAL A 235 7.88 -11.30 7.13
N TYR A 236 8.44 -11.50 8.33
CA TYR A 236 7.87 -12.36 9.37
C TYR A 236 7.76 -11.59 10.67
N ASN A 237 6.60 -11.64 11.31
CA ASN A 237 6.40 -11.11 12.65
C ASN A 237 7.02 -12.08 13.67
N THR A 238 7.78 -11.54 14.61
CA THR A 238 8.46 -12.35 15.64
C THR A 238 7.54 -12.72 16.80
N GLY A 239 6.35 -12.11 16.87
CA GLY A 239 5.36 -12.30 17.95
C GLY A 239 5.54 -11.37 19.15
N ASP A 240 6.64 -10.61 19.21
CA ASP A 240 6.96 -9.66 20.30
C ASP A 240 7.05 -8.21 19.81
N GLY A 241 6.38 -7.89 18.70
CA GLY A 241 6.36 -6.55 18.10
C GLY A 241 7.58 -6.21 17.25
N LYS A 242 8.45 -7.19 16.96
CA LYS A 242 9.54 -7.06 15.99
C LYS A 242 9.21 -7.77 14.67
N ILE A 243 10.06 -7.54 13.68
CA ILE A 243 10.02 -8.21 12.39
C ILE A 243 11.38 -8.84 12.05
N ALA A 244 11.34 -9.91 11.27
CA ALA A 244 12.48 -10.49 10.60
C ALA A 244 12.29 -10.35 9.08
N LEU A 245 13.40 -10.08 8.37
CA LEU A 245 13.38 -9.84 6.92
C LEU A 245 14.18 -10.93 6.21
N LYS A 246 13.47 -11.87 5.57
CA LYS A 246 14.08 -12.99 4.84
C LYS A 246 14.45 -12.56 3.42
N GLY A 247 15.70 -12.76 3.02
CA GLY A 247 16.17 -12.54 1.65
C GLY A 247 15.75 -13.65 0.70
N ASP A 248 16.03 -13.45 -0.58
CA ASP A 248 15.69 -14.35 -1.70
C ASP A 248 16.30 -15.76 -1.59
N LEU A 249 17.43 -15.89 -0.89
CA LEU A 249 18.11 -17.17 -0.66
C LEU A 249 17.73 -17.86 0.66
N GLY A 250 16.79 -17.29 1.39
CA GLY A 250 16.21 -17.90 2.58
C GLY A 250 16.88 -17.55 3.92
N ASN A 251 18.05 -16.93 3.91
CA ASN A 251 18.65 -16.34 5.10
C ASN A 251 18.04 -14.96 5.41
N TYR A 252 18.23 -14.48 6.64
CA TYR A 252 17.65 -13.25 7.15
C TYR A 252 18.65 -12.10 7.17
N LEU A 253 18.16 -10.90 6.86
CA LEU A 253 18.84 -9.65 7.15
C LEU A 253 19.20 -9.61 8.63
N SER A 254 20.44 -9.25 8.90
CA SER A 254 20.99 -9.31 10.24
C SER A 254 22.11 -8.30 10.41
N ARG A 255 22.24 -7.80 11.64
CA ARG A 255 23.43 -7.07 12.06
C ARG A 255 24.60 -8.05 12.19
N CYS A 256 25.76 -7.61 11.73
CA CYS A 256 27.02 -8.30 11.78
C CYS A 256 28.02 -7.36 12.44
N ASN A 257 28.74 -7.82 13.46
CA ASN A 257 29.68 -6.96 14.18
C ASN A 257 31.13 -7.21 13.72
N ASN A 258 31.81 -6.16 13.27
CA ASN A 258 33.18 -6.19 12.75
C ASN A 258 33.35 -7.22 11.63
N CYS A 259 32.35 -7.35 10.77
CA CYS A 259 32.35 -8.36 9.71
C CYS A 259 33.07 -7.90 8.45
N VAL A 260 33.45 -6.62 8.39
CA VAL A 260 34.19 -6.04 7.28
C VAL A 260 35.48 -5.40 7.80
N PRO A 261 36.65 -5.94 7.45
CA PRO A 261 37.94 -5.35 7.83
C PRO A 261 38.05 -3.89 7.35
N GLY A 262 38.36 -3.00 8.30
CA GLY A 262 38.56 -1.57 8.00
C GLY A 262 37.28 -0.75 7.81
N ALA A 263 36.10 -1.31 8.06
CA ALA A 263 34.86 -0.53 8.03
C ALA A 263 34.88 0.62 9.05
N ALA A 264 34.29 1.75 8.68
CA ALA A 264 34.22 2.95 9.51
C ALA A 264 33.25 2.79 10.70
N VAL A 265 32.31 1.85 10.61
CA VAL A 265 31.34 1.54 11.66
C VAL A 265 31.31 0.04 11.90
N PRO A 266 31.23 -0.42 13.16
CA PRO A 266 31.42 -1.83 13.49
C PRO A 266 30.17 -2.69 13.25
N ASP A 267 29.00 -2.10 12.99
CA ASP A 267 27.75 -2.84 12.83
C ASP A 267 27.27 -2.74 11.37
N GLU A 268 27.57 -3.76 10.57
CA GLU A 268 27.19 -3.84 9.16
C GLU A 268 25.99 -4.77 8.94
N ALA A 269 25.28 -4.59 7.82
CA ALA A 269 24.16 -5.45 7.46
C ALA A 269 24.58 -6.59 6.50
N PHE A 270 24.20 -7.81 6.86
CA PHE A 270 24.44 -9.04 6.09
C PHE A 270 23.20 -9.93 6.05
N VAL A 271 23.15 -10.85 5.08
CA VAL A 271 22.10 -11.87 4.94
C VAL A 271 22.68 -13.26 5.17
N HIS A 272 22.93 -13.61 6.43
CA HIS A 272 23.69 -14.82 6.78
C HIS A 272 23.03 -15.72 7.83
N VAL A 273 22.04 -15.21 8.57
CA VAL A 273 21.36 -15.98 9.63
C VAL A 273 20.28 -16.86 9.00
N SER A 274 20.30 -18.18 9.24
CA SER A 274 19.33 -19.12 8.65
C SER A 274 18.01 -19.21 9.43
N ASP A 275 18.01 -18.87 10.71
CA ASP A 275 16.82 -18.80 11.57
C ASP A 275 16.87 -17.55 12.45
N TRP A 276 15.95 -16.60 12.23
CA TRP A 276 15.90 -15.35 13.00
C TRP A 276 15.67 -15.57 14.50
N LYS A 277 15.18 -16.75 14.91
CA LYS A 277 15.01 -17.12 16.31
C LYS A 277 16.35 -17.39 17.00
N SER A 278 17.42 -17.67 16.24
CA SER A 278 18.73 -18.01 16.79
C SER A 278 19.44 -16.83 17.45
N GLY A 279 19.00 -15.59 17.18
CA GLY A 279 19.63 -14.42 17.78
C GLY A 279 18.88 -13.10 17.52
N PRO A 280 18.95 -12.16 18.47
CA PRO A 280 18.26 -10.86 18.36
C PRO A 280 18.78 -9.99 17.22
N TRP A 281 20.02 -10.22 16.75
CA TRP A 281 20.64 -9.46 15.65
C TRP A 281 19.97 -9.66 14.28
N ALA A 282 19.06 -10.62 14.14
CA ALA A 282 18.23 -10.83 12.94
C ALA A 282 16.79 -10.34 13.09
N GLN A 283 16.49 -9.58 14.15
CA GLN A 283 15.17 -9.06 14.48
C GLN A 283 15.22 -7.54 14.61
N PHE A 284 14.20 -6.86 14.10
CA PHE A 284 14.15 -5.41 14.06
C PHE A 284 12.83 -4.90 14.63
N THR A 285 12.91 -3.94 15.55
CA THR A 285 11.72 -3.16 15.91
C THR A 285 11.45 -2.19 14.78
N CYS A 286 10.26 -2.26 14.19
CA CYS A 286 9.85 -1.26 13.22
C CYS A 286 9.21 -0.07 13.94
N GLU A 287 9.68 1.13 13.64
CA GLU A 287 9.10 2.38 14.11
C GLU A 287 8.54 3.18 12.93
N ASP A 288 7.30 3.64 13.05
CA ASP A 288 6.69 4.48 12.00
C ASP A 288 7.22 5.92 12.11
N ALA A 289 7.84 6.39 11.03
CA ALA A 289 8.38 7.74 10.97
C ALA A 289 7.29 8.83 10.79
N SER A 290 6.02 8.43 10.65
CA SER A 290 4.83 9.30 10.51
C SER A 290 4.84 10.21 9.27
N ASN A 291 5.80 10.01 8.36
CA ASN A 291 5.99 10.76 7.12
C ASN A 291 5.92 9.86 5.87
N GLY A 292 5.36 8.67 5.99
CA GLY A 292 5.33 7.67 4.91
C GLY A 292 6.53 6.72 4.90
N ARG A 293 7.50 6.91 5.80
CA ARG A 293 8.66 6.04 5.97
C ARG A 293 8.59 5.23 7.27
N ILE A 294 9.50 4.27 7.40
CA ILE A 294 9.77 3.51 8.62
C ILE A 294 11.23 3.67 9.03
N ALA A 295 11.52 3.43 10.29
CA ALA A 295 12.87 3.16 10.79
C ALA A 295 12.91 1.73 11.35
N LEU A 296 14.05 1.05 11.20
CA LEU A 296 14.25 -0.29 11.74
C LEU A 296 15.33 -0.24 12.81
N LYS A 297 14.96 -0.52 14.06
CA LYS A 297 15.88 -0.55 15.19
C LYS A 297 16.42 -1.96 15.40
N ALA A 298 17.74 -2.10 15.40
CA ALA A 298 18.43 -3.35 15.67
C ALA A 298 18.50 -3.67 17.17
N ASP A 299 19.03 -4.85 17.49
CA ASP A 299 19.26 -5.34 18.86
C ASP A 299 20.17 -4.45 19.71
N THR A 300 21.05 -3.67 19.07
CA THR A 300 21.92 -2.69 19.75
C THR A 300 21.21 -1.40 20.14
N GLY A 301 19.93 -1.24 19.75
CA GLY A 301 19.17 -0.01 19.93
C GLY A 301 19.49 1.07 18.88
N LYS A 302 20.40 0.79 17.94
CA LYS A 302 20.74 1.66 16.80
C LYS A 302 19.88 1.32 15.59
N TYR A 303 19.79 2.24 14.63
CA TYR A 303 18.91 2.07 13.47
C TYR A 303 19.65 1.60 12.22
N VAL A 304 18.97 0.78 11.42
CA VAL A 304 19.37 0.44 10.05
C VAL A 304 19.48 1.72 9.24
N THR A 305 20.60 1.90 8.56
CA THR A 305 21.03 3.20 8.02
C THR A 305 21.83 3.00 6.74
N ARG A 306 21.56 3.82 5.72
CA ARG A 306 22.47 4.02 4.59
C ARG A 306 23.76 4.68 5.08
N CYS A 307 24.90 4.14 4.71
CA CYS A 307 26.22 4.66 5.05
C CYS A 307 27.04 4.81 3.78
N ASN A 308 27.40 6.05 3.43
CA ASN A 308 28.17 6.33 2.22
C ASN A 308 29.67 6.25 2.51
N GLY A 309 30.40 5.43 1.75
CA GLY A 309 31.86 5.28 1.88
C GLY A 309 32.32 4.60 3.17
N CYS A 310 31.41 3.97 3.92
CA CYS A 310 31.73 3.39 5.23
C CYS A 310 32.44 2.03 5.15
N VAL A 311 32.47 1.39 3.97
CA VAL A 311 33.15 0.13 3.74
C VAL A 311 34.24 0.33 2.67
N PRO A 312 35.53 0.21 3.03
CA PRO A 312 36.63 0.30 2.07
C PRO A 312 36.53 -0.77 0.98
N GLY A 313 36.72 -0.37 -0.28
CA GLY A 313 36.70 -1.29 -1.43
C GLY A 313 35.34 -1.92 -1.73
N GLY A 314 34.27 -1.51 -1.03
CA GLY A 314 32.90 -1.95 -1.29
C GLY A 314 32.09 -0.95 -2.11
N PRO A 315 30.77 -1.19 -2.24
CA PRO A 315 29.84 -0.27 -2.87
C PRO A 315 29.81 1.09 -2.16
N SER A 316 29.50 2.17 -2.90
CA SER A 316 29.47 3.53 -2.34
C SER A 316 28.43 3.66 -1.21
N ASP A 317 27.26 3.06 -1.35
CA ASP A 317 26.19 3.07 -0.36
C ASP A 317 25.99 1.65 0.18
N VAL A 318 26.33 1.44 1.45
CA VAL A 318 26.10 0.20 2.18
C VAL A 318 25.06 0.38 3.29
N VAL A 319 24.53 -0.72 3.82
CA VAL A 319 23.61 -0.68 4.97
C VAL A 319 24.35 -1.08 6.24
N THR A 320 24.14 -0.30 7.30
CA THR A 320 24.80 -0.44 8.61
C THR A 320 23.80 -0.15 9.74
N MET A 321 24.17 -0.38 11.00
CA MET A 321 23.32 -0.11 12.17
C MET A 321 24.04 0.79 13.19
N HIS A 322 24.32 2.04 12.84
CA HIS A 322 25.24 2.88 13.62
C HIS A 322 24.62 4.13 14.27
N VAL A 323 23.46 4.62 13.81
CA VAL A 323 22.85 5.85 14.35
C VAL A 323 21.95 5.59 15.54
N ASN A 324 21.95 6.51 16.52
CA ASN A 324 21.16 6.38 17.75
C ASN A 324 19.72 6.88 17.60
N ASN A 325 19.45 7.74 16.62
CA ASN A 325 18.15 8.34 16.40
C ASN A 325 17.89 8.48 14.90
N TRP A 326 16.87 7.79 14.40
CA TRP A 326 16.51 7.82 12.97
C TRP A 326 16.05 9.21 12.49
N ARG A 327 15.72 10.11 13.42
CA ARG A 327 15.32 11.49 13.12
C ARG A 327 16.51 12.38 12.75
N ASP A 328 17.74 11.93 13.03
CA ASP A 328 18.95 12.71 12.77
C ASP A 328 19.26 12.81 11.26
N GLY A 329 18.66 11.94 10.44
CA GLY A 329 18.75 12.04 8.99
C GLY A 329 17.88 11.06 8.24
N ASP A 330 17.50 11.45 7.02
CA ASP A 330 16.68 10.65 6.11
C ASP A 330 17.36 9.33 5.72
N TYR A 331 18.68 9.25 5.81
CA TYR A 331 19.48 8.05 5.56
C TYR A 331 19.14 6.87 6.52
N ALA A 332 18.42 7.11 7.61
CA ALA A 332 17.97 6.11 8.59
C ALA A 332 16.47 5.77 8.47
N GLN A 333 15.81 6.27 7.42
CA GLN A 333 14.38 6.09 7.16
C GLN A 333 14.19 5.45 5.78
N PHE A 334 13.18 4.59 5.66
CA PHE A 334 12.91 3.85 4.43
C PHE A 334 11.44 3.93 4.05
N THR A 335 11.16 4.17 2.77
CA THR A 335 9.82 3.97 2.21
C THR A 335 9.62 2.48 1.97
N VAL A 336 8.51 1.93 2.49
CA VAL A 336 8.13 0.54 2.24
C VAL A 336 7.43 0.46 0.88
N VAL A 337 8.01 -0.29 -0.04
CA VAL A 337 7.38 -0.59 -1.33
C VAL A 337 6.90 -2.04 -1.31
N LYS A 338 5.59 -2.24 -1.19
CA LYS A 338 5.00 -3.59 -1.28
C LYS A 338 5.17 -4.10 -2.70
N LYS A 339 5.71 -5.31 -2.86
CA LYS A 339 5.69 -5.98 -4.16
C LYS A 339 4.21 -6.20 -4.51
N PRO A 340 3.70 -5.69 -5.65
CA PRO A 340 2.35 -5.99 -6.07
C PRO A 340 2.20 -7.51 -6.07
N VAL A 341 1.12 -8.03 -5.47
CA VAL A 341 0.74 -9.42 -5.70
C VAL A 341 0.33 -9.47 -7.16
N VAL A 342 1.30 -9.78 -8.02
CA VAL A 342 1.08 -9.95 -9.44
C VAL A 342 0.20 -11.19 -9.56
N LEU A 343 -1.11 -10.98 -9.59
CA LEU A 343 -2.09 -11.90 -10.17
C LEU A 343 -1.85 -12.06 -11.69
N GLU A 344 -0.80 -11.45 -12.26
CA GLU A 344 -0.43 -11.45 -13.68
C GLU A 344 0.60 -12.51 -14.09
N ILE A 345 0.69 -13.65 -13.41
CA ILE A 345 1.39 -14.83 -13.98
C ILE A 345 0.40 -15.83 -14.59
N MET A 346 -0.91 -15.74 -14.28
CA MET A 346 -1.92 -16.56 -14.95
C MET A 346 -2.46 -15.93 -16.25
N LEU A 347 -2.24 -14.63 -16.50
CA LEU A 347 -2.75 -13.97 -17.71
C LEU A 347 -1.72 -13.85 -18.86
N ASN A 348 -0.42 -13.86 -18.58
CA ASN A 348 0.59 -13.68 -19.64
C ASN A 348 1.00 -14.97 -20.38
N GLU A 349 0.61 -16.15 -19.88
CA GLU A 349 0.68 -17.40 -20.66
C GLU A 349 -0.53 -17.57 -21.61
N ALA A 350 -1.64 -16.87 -21.36
CA ALA A 350 -2.81 -16.86 -22.24
C ALA A 350 -2.62 -15.94 -23.47
N THR A 351 -1.76 -14.92 -23.38
CA THR A 351 -1.48 -14.00 -24.49
C THR A 351 -0.36 -14.45 -25.41
N GLN A 352 0.55 -15.32 -24.96
CA GLN A 352 1.58 -15.92 -25.83
C GLN A 352 1.12 -17.16 -26.61
N THR A 353 -0.06 -17.72 -26.29
CA THR A 353 -0.67 -18.81 -27.08
C THR A 353 -1.42 -18.32 -28.32
N LEU A 354 -1.53 -17.00 -28.55
CA LEU A 354 -2.24 -16.41 -29.69
C LEU A 354 -1.40 -16.28 -30.98
N THR A 355 -0.12 -16.69 -30.97
CA THR A 355 0.78 -16.58 -32.14
C THR A 355 1.36 -17.92 -32.62
N LEU A 356 0.66 -19.04 -32.41
CA LEU A 356 1.04 -20.35 -33.00
C LEU A 356 0.01 -20.86 -34.01
N GLY A 357 0.53 -21.27 -35.17
CA GLY A 357 -0.20 -21.60 -36.40
C GLY A 357 -1.17 -22.77 -36.27
N SER A 358 -2.17 -22.75 -37.17
CA SER A 358 -3.38 -23.58 -37.20
C SER A 358 -3.17 -25.11 -37.18
N SER A 359 -1.96 -25.62 -37.37
CA SER A 359 -1.68 -27.06 -37.43
C SER A 359 -1.35 -27.73 -36.09
N GLN A 360 -1.05 -26.98 -35.02
CA GLN A 360 -0.80 -27.56 -33.68
C GLN A 360 -2.02 -27.54 -32.75
N ARG A 361 -3.14 -26.93 -33.20
CA ARG A 361 -4.38 -26.78 -32.41
C ARG A 361 -5.04 -28.11 -32.04
N THR A 362 -4.92 -29.16 -32.86
CA THR A 362 -5.64 -30.42 -32.60
C THR A 362 -4.91 -31.34 -31.61
N LEU A 363 -3.59 -31.22 -31.44
CA LEU A 363 -2.82 -32.11 -30.56
C LEU A 363 -2.74 -31.61 -29.10
N MET A 364 -2.70 -30.29 -28.88
CA MET A 364 -2.60 -29.72 -27.52
C MET A 364 -3.94 -29.65 -26.78
N LEU A 365 -5.05 -29.40 -27.48
CA LEU A 365 -6.39 -29.42 -26.87
C LEU A 365 -6.78 -30.84 -26.41
N GLY A 366 -6.33 -31.88 -27.11
CA GLY A 366 -6.60 -33.28 -26.72
C GLY A 366 -5.91 -33.71 -25.42
N SER A 367 -4.69 -33.23 -25.15
CA SER A 367 -3.93 -33.61 -23.95
C SER A 367 -4.30 -32.80 -22.70
N MET A 368 -4.69 -31.53 -22.86
CA MET A 368 -5.10 -30.68 -21.74
C MET A 368 -6.49 -31.04 -21.19
N PHE A 369 -7.43 -31.43 -22.04
CA PHE A 369 -8.74 -31.92 -21.56
C PHE A 369 -8.64 -33.29 -20.86
N ALA A 370 -7.74 -34.18 -21.31
CA ALA A 370 -7.50 -35.45 -20.64
C ALA A 370 -6.86 -35.27 -19.25
N GLY A 371 -5.91 -34.35 -19.11
CA GLY A 371 -5.26 -34.04 -17.82
C GLY A 371 -6.20 -33.37 -16.81
N PHE A 372 -7.05 -32.45 -17.26
CA PHE A 372 -8.01 -31.75 -16.39
C PHE A 372 -9.17 -32.64 -15.95
N CYS A 373 -9.62 -33.57 -16.80
CA CYS A 373 -10.58 -34.59 -16.40
C CYS A 373 -10.00 -35.58 -15.38
N LEU A 374 -8.75 -36.02 -15.54
CA LEU A 374 -8.12 -36.95 -14.60
C LEU A 374 -7.89 -36.35 -13.21
N THR A 375 -7.52 -35.07 -13.11
CA THR A 375 -7.35 -34.39 -11.82
C THR A 375 -8.67 -34.10 -11.12
N LEU A 376 -9.73 -33.72 -11.84
CA LEU A 376 -11.06 -33.57 -11.26
C LEU A 376 -11.64 -34.90 -10.78
N VAL A 377 -11.46 -35.99 -11.52
CA VAL A 377 -11.88 -37.33 -11.10
C VAL A 377 -11.08 -37.80 -9.87
N ALA A 378 -9.78 -37.52 -9.80
CA ALA A 378 -8.96 -37.86 -8.63
C ALA A 378 -9.36 -37.05 -7.39
N VAL A 379 -9.63 -35.75 -7.53
CA VAL A 379 -10.10 -34.89 -6.43
C VAL A 379 -11.50 -35.29 -5.97
N TYR A 380 -12.39 -35.65 -6.90
CA TYR A 380 -13.73 -36.15 -6.57
C TYR A 380 -13.65 -37.51 -5.85
N ALA A 381 -12.85 -38.46 -6.34
CA ALA A 381 -12.66 -39.77 -5.71
C ALA A 381 -11.99 -39.67 -4.33
N TYR A 382 -11.02 -38.76 -4.16
CA TYR A 382 -10.39 -38.50 -2.86
C TYR A 382 -11.37 -37.92 -1.85
N ASN A 383 -12.20 -36.94 -2.26
CA ASN A 383 -13.21 -36.36 -1.38
C ASN A 383 -14.33 -37.36 -1.06
N TYR A 384 -14.75 -38.19 -2.01
CA TYR A 384 -15.77 -39.22 -1.78
C TYR A 384 -15.32 -40.25 -0.73
N ARG A 385 -14.10 -40.80 -0.85
CA ARG A 385 -13.54 -41.74 0.14
C ARG A 385 -13.36 -41.11 1.53
N LYS A 386 -13.02 -39.82 1.59
CA LYS A 386 -12.89 -39.07 2.85
C LYS A 386 -14.24 -38.87 3.56
N HIS A 387 -15.34 -38.82 2.82
CA HIS A 387 -16.69 -38.75 3.40
C HIS A 387 -17.20 -40.11 3.88
N GLU A 388 -16.90 -41.22 3.19
CA GLU A 388 -17.21 -42.57 3.69
C GLU A 388 -16.42 -42.92 4.96
N ALA A 389 -15.13 -42.58 5.02
CA ALA A 389 -14.29 -42.83 6.20
C ALA A 389 -14.74 -42.05 7.45
N ARG A 390 -15.48 -40.94 7.28
CA ARG A 390 -16.04 -40.14 8.38
C ARG A 390 -17.47 -40.56 8.77
N GLY A 391 -18.15 -41.36 7.94
CA GLY A 391 -19.46 -41.95 8.24
C GLY A 391 -19.38 -43.18 9.15
N PHE A 392 -18.24 -43.88 9.17
CA PHE A 392 -18.07 -45.13 9.92
C PHE A 392 -17.60 -44.97 11.38
N GLN A 393 -17.41 -43.73 11.85
CA GLN A 393 -16.99 -43.43 13.24
C GLN A 393 -18.11 -42.85 14.13
N ARG A 394 -19.37 -43.01 13.72
CA ARG A 394 -20.55 -42.62 14.52
C ARG A 394 -21.58 -43.73 14.78
N ILE A 395 -21.23 -44.98 14.48
CA ILE A 395 -21.96 -46.15 14.96
C ILE A 395 -20.92 -47.21 15.34
N LEU A 396 -20.41 -47.12 16.56
CA LEU A 396 -20.01 -48.21 17.46
C LEU A 396 -19.72 -47.60 18.83
#